data_AF-A0A3B8P8Z0-F1
#
_entry.id   AF-A0A3B8P8Z0-F1
#
_cell.length_a   1.000
_cell.length_b   1.000
_cell.length_c   1.000
_cell.angle_alpha   90.00
_cell.angle_beta   90.00
_cell.angle_gamma   90.00
#
_symmetry.space_group_name_H-M   'P 1'
#
loop_
_entity.id
_entity.type
_entity.pdbx_description
1 polymer ?
#
loop_
_entity_poly.entity_id
_entity_poly.type
_entity_poly.pdbx_seq_one_letter_code
_entity_poly.pdbx_strand_id
1 'polypeptide(L)'
;MRIRGDIFWQWADPTLHHRTHDETLDNGTTMDIQVRLSRTGHTQMFIGVYAGTGMALHEEAFDNRPGESMTRALAWGVGRARCLATQPQQDRRSA
;
A
#
# COMPACT_ATOMS: atom_id res chain seq x y z
N MET A 1 -12.82 -9.88 -0.69
CA MET A 1 -11.75 -10.04 -1.72
C MET A 1 -11.37 -8.64 -2.20
N ARG A 2 -10.07 -8.32 -2.32
CA ARG A 2 -9.61 -6.98 -2.75
C ARG A 2 -9.61 -6.89 -4.28
N ILE A 3 -10.04 -5.76 -4.82
CA ILE A 3 -9.99 -5.44 -6.24
C ILE A 3 -8.77 -4.55 -6.45
N ARG A 4 -7.66 -5.17 -6.84
CA ARG A 4 -6.36 -4.50 -7.04
C ARG A 4 -6.38 -3.66 -8.30
N GLY A 5 -5.86 -2.43 -8.21
CA GLY A 5 -5.69 -1.53 -9.34
C GLY A 5 -4.36 -1.73 -10.06
N ASP A 6 -4.13 -0.90 -11.08
CA ASP A 6 -2.95 -0.97 -11.94
C ASP A 6 -1.64 -0.70 -11.18
N ILE A 7 -1.68 0.14 -10.13
CA ILE A 7 -0.51 0.46 -9.32
C ILE A 7 0.01 -0.80 -8.63
N PHE A 8 -0.88 -1.61 -8.07
CA PHE A 8 -0.49 -2.90 -7.51
C PHE A 8 0.12 -3.81 -8.59
N TRP A 9 -0.51 -3.94 -9.74
CA TRP A 9 -0.05 -4.87 -10.78
C TRP A 9 1.26 -4.46 -11.44
N GLN A 10 1.51 -3.16 -11.59
CA GLN A 10 2.78 -2.64 -12.08
C GLN A 10 3.90 -2.81 -11.04
N TRP A 11 3.57 -2.67 -9.76
CA TRP A 11 4.53 -2.88 -8.69
C TRP A 11 4.80 -4.36 -8.44
N ALA A 12 3.80 -5.23 -8.48
CA ALA A 12 3.92 -6.63 -8.07
C ALA A 12 4.99 -7.40 -8.87
N ASP A 13 5.90 -8.06 -8.15
CA ASP A 13 6.88 -8.98 -8.72
C ASP A 13 6.91 -10.23 -7.83
N PRO A 14 6.31 -11.35 -8.27
CA PRO A 14 6.21 -12.57 -7.47
C PRO A 14 7.57 -13.26 -7.27
N THR A 15 8.61 -12.87 -8.00
CA THR A 15 9.96 -13.43 -7.86
C THR A 15 10.73 -12.81 -6.69
N LEU A 16 10.25 -11.69 -6.14
CA LEU A 16 10.90 -10.97 -5.05
C LEU A 16 10.19 -11.25 -3.72
N HIS A 17 10.99 -11.61 -2.71
CA HIS A 17 10.49 -11.73 -1.35
C HIS A 17 10.02 -10.36 -0.84
N HIS A 18 8.80 -10.32 -0.31
CA HIS A 18 8.22 -9.15 0.33
C HIS A 18 7.78 -9.51 1.75
N ARG A 19 7.70 -8.48 2.59
CA ARG A 19 7.02 -8.53 3.89
C ARG A 19 5.76 -7.70 3.80
N THR A 20 4.73 -8.18 4.48
CA THR A 20 3.39 -7.59 4.43
C THR A 20 2.92 -7.20 5.82
N HIS A 21 2.16 -6.10 5.88
CA HIS A 21 1.30 -5.74 6.99
C HIS A 21 -0.12 -5.56 6.45
N ASP A 22 -1.02 -6.45 6.85
CA ASP A 22 -2.45 -6.35 6.58
C ASP A 22 -3.18 -5.91 7.86
N GLU A 23 -4.10 -4.96 7.74
CA GLU A 23 -4.90 -4.47 8.86
C GLU A 23 -6.33 -4.17 8.38
N THR A 24 -7.32 -4.47 9.21
CA THR A 24 -8.72 -4.11 8.97
C THR A 24 -9.18 -3.18 10.08
N LEU A 25 -9.73 -2.03 9.68
CA LEU A 25 -10.26 -1.02 10.60
C LEU A 25 -11.71 -1.32 10.96
N ASP A 26 -12.21 -0.71 12.03
CA ASP A 26 -13.56 -0.93 12.55
C ASP A 26 -14.68 -0.57 11.56
N ASN A 27 -14.41 0.31 10.59
CA ASN A 27 -15.33 0.68 9.52
C ASN A 27 -15.32 -0.30 8.32
N GLY A 28 -14.57 -1.40 8.42
CA GLY A 28 -14.41 -2.41 7.37
C GLY A 28 -13.39 -2.05 6.30
N THR A 29 -12.77 -0.87 6.34
CA THR A 29 -11.65 -0.53 5.45
C THR A 29 -10.47 -1.46 5.74
N THR A 30 -9.88 -2.03 4.69
CA THR A 30 -8.69 -2.89 4.79
C THR A 30 -7.49 -2.18 4.21
N MET A 31 -6.34 -2.37 4.84
CA MET A 31 -5.05 -1.86 4.41
C MET A 31 -4.13 -3.04 4.11
N ASP A 32 -3.33 -2.90 3.06
CA ASP A 32 -2.27 -3.84 2.69
C ASP A 32 -1.02 -3.03 2.37
N ILE A 33 0.00 -3.17 3.22
CA ILE A 33 1.29 -2.51 3.06
C ILE A 33 2.32 -3.60 2.81
N GLN A 34 3.03 -3.48 1.69
CA GLN A 34 4.07 -4.44 1.33
C GLN A 34 5.40 -3.72 1.14
N VAL A 35 6.47 -4.34 1.61
CA VAL A 35 7.84 -3.87 1.39
C VAL A 35 8.70 -4.98 0.83
N ARG A 36 9.65 -4.63 -0.03
CA ARG A 36 10.64 -5.57 -0.58
C ARG A 36 11.95 -4.87 -0.89
N LEU A 37 12.96 -5.64 -1.23
CA LEU A 37 14.13 -5.12 -1.91
C LEU A 37 13.98 -5.33 -3.41
N SER A 38 14.38 -4.33 -4.21
CA SER A 38 14.58 -4.51 -5.65
C SER A 38 15.76 -5.47 -5.90
N ARG A 39 15.94 -5.89 -7.15
CA ARG A 39 17.12 -6.68 -7.57
C ARG A 39 18.45 -5.96 -7.33
N THR A 40 18.44 -4.63 -7.23
CA THR A 40 19.61 -3.79 -6.92
C THR A 40 19.71 -3.43 -5.43
N GLY A 41 18.84 -3.96 -4.58
CA GLY A 41 18.86 -3.74 -3.13
C GLY A 41 18.17 -2.46 -2.66
N HIS A 42 17.40 -1.79 -3.52
CA HIS A 42 16.63 -0.62 -3.10
C HIS A 42 15.37 -1.05 -2.33
N THR A 43 15.09 -0.40 -1.21
CA THR A 43 13.83 -0.63 -0.49
C THR A 43 12.67 -0.08 -1.30
N GLN A 44 11.78 -0.97 -1.72
CA GLN A 44 10.54 -0.67 -2.42
C GLN A 44 9.35 -0.90 -1.51
N MET A 45 8.25 -0.22 -1.79
CA MET A 45 7.05 -0.32 -0.98
C MET A 45 5.80 -0.11 -1.81
N PHE A 46 4.73 -0.78 -1.42
CA PHE A 46 3.38 -0.59 -1.90
C PHE A 46 2.45 -0.33 -0.71
N ILE A 47 1.47 0.54 -0.89
CA ILE A 47 0.40 0.83 0.06
C ILE A 47 -0.92 0.75 -0.70
N GLY A 48 -1.80 -0.16 -0.27
CA GLY A 48 -3.17 -0.25 -0.75
C GLY A 48 -4.16 -0.04 0.40
N VAL A 49 -5.17 0.79 0.17
CA VAL A 49 -6.31 1.01 1.05
C VAL A 49 -7.58 0.66 0.27
N TYR A 50 -8.39 -0.24 0.83
CA TYR A 50 -9.56 -0.80 0.16
C TYR A 50 -10.79 -0.67 1.06
N ALA A 51 -11.93 -0.33 0.48
CA ALA A 51 -13.21 -0.34 1.18
C ALA A 51 -13.56 -1.75 1.66
N GLY A 52 -14.54 -1.87 2.57
CA GLY A 52 -15.08 -3.19 2.98
C GLY A 52 -15.65 -4.01 1.82
N THR A 53 -16.03 -3.37 0.72
CA THR A 53 -16.42 -4.04 -0.54
C THR A 53 -15.24 -4.64 -1.31
N GLY A 54 -14.01 -4.31 -0.93
CA GLY A 54 -12.78 -4.65 -1.63
C GLY A 54 -12.34 -3.65 -2.69
N MET A 55 -13.15 -2.63 -3.00
CA MET A 55 -12.81 -1.58 -3.97
C MET A 55 -11.60 -0.76 -3.50
N ALA A 56 -10.64 -0.53 -4.38
CA ALA A 56 -9.50 0.35 -4.11
C ALA A 56 -9.98 1.78 -3.82
N LEU A 57 -9.69 2.26 -2.61
CA LEU A 57 -9.86 3.66 -2.22
C LEU A 57 -8.59 4.44 -2.57
N HIS A 58 -7.43 3.85 -2.30
CA HIS A 58 -6.13 4.42 -2.63
C HIS A 58 -5.11 3.31 -2.90
N GLU A 59 -4.25 3.51 -3.89
CA GLU A 59 -3.05 2.71 -4.09
C GLU A 59 -1.89 3.67 -4.36
N GLU A 60 -0.73 3.43 -3.74
CA GLU A 60 0.52 4.13 -4.04
C GLU A 60 1.71 3.18 -3.94
N ALA A 61 2.72 3.39 -4.78
CA ALA A 61 3.94 2.60 -4.80
C ALA A 61 5.17 3.50 -4.83
N PHE A 62 6.25 3.03 -4.21
CA PHE A 62 7.54 3.69 -4.14
C PHE A 62 8.62 2.73 -4.63
N ASP A 63 9.28 3.09 -5.73
CA ASP A 63 10.37 2.29 -6.31
C ASP A 63 11.71 2.45 -5.57
N ASN A 64 11.80 3.44 -4.68
CA ASN A 64 12.96 3.65 -3.83
C ASN A 64 12.57 4.39 -2.55
N ARG A 65 13.09 3.92 -1.42
CA ARG A 65 13.11 4.61 -0.12
C ARG A 65 14.56 4.73 0.36
N PRO A 66 15.29 5.76 -0.09
CA PRO A 66 16.73 5.89 0.18
C PRO A 66 17.03 5.93 1.68
N GLY A 67 18.01 5.13 2.12
CA GLY A 67 18.46 5.11 3.53
C GLY A 67 17.48 4.42 4.50
N GLU A 68 16.39 3.85 4.01
CA GLU A 68 15.44 3.10 4.84
C GLU A 68 15.64 1.59 4.70
N SER A 69 15.62 0.88 5.84
CA SER A 69 15.46 -0.57 5.84
C SER A 69 14.00 -0.96 5.55
N MET A 70 13.76 -2.20 5.13
CA MET A 70 12.39 -2.71 4.95
C MET A 70 11.51 -2.52 6.20
N THR A 71 12.06 -2.74 7.39
CA THR A 71 11.30 -2.55 8.65
C THR A 71 10.91 -1.10 8.88
N ARG A 72 11.82 -0.14 8.60
CA ARG A 72 11.52 1.30 8.74
C ARG A 72 10.50 1.73 7.71
N ALA A 73 10.66 1.29 6.47
CA ALA A 73 9.70 1.55 5.39
C ALA A 73 8.31 0.99 5.73
N LEU A 74 8.22 -0.24 6.25
CA LEU A 74 6.94 -0.86 6.62
C LEU A 74 6.23 -0.07 7.73
N ALA A 75 6.96 0.30 8.79
CA ALA A 75 6.40 1.10 9.88
C ALA A 75 5.89 2.48 9.38
N TRP A 76 6.65 3.13 8.51
CA TRP A 76 6.21 4.38 7.87
C TRP A 76 4.97 4.16 7.01
N GLY A 77 4.94 3.09 6.21
CA GLY A 77 3.84 2.74 5.31
C GLY A 77 2.53 2.50 6.06
N VAL A 78 2.59 1.85 7.23
CA VAL A 78 1.41 1.68 8.11
C VAL A 78 0.87 3.03 8.59
N GLY A 79 1.74 3.93 9.04
CA GLY A 79 1.33 5.29 9.44
C GLY A 79 0.69 6.07 8.29
N ARG A 80 1.27 5.98 7.10
CA ARG A 80 0.75 6.59 5.87
C ARG A 80 -0.61 6.03 5.48
N ALA A 81 -0.77 4.70 5.47
CA ALA A 81 -2.02 4.02 5.14
C ALA A 81 -3.15 4.41 6.10
N ARG A 82 -2.87 4.51 7.41
CA ARG A 82 -3.83 4.97 8.41
C ARG A 82 -4.28 6.41 8.15
N CYS A 83 -3.35 7.31 7.82
CA CYS A 83 -3.69 8.68 7.46
C CYS A 83 -4.64 8.70 6.24
N LEU A 84 -4.31 7.96 5.17
CA LEU A 84 -5.13 7.85 3.97
C LEU A 84 -6.53 7.26 4.24
N ALA A 85 -6.61 6.24 5.10
CA ALA A 85 -7.88 5.61 5.46
C ALA A 85 -8.81 6.52 6.27
N THR A 86 -8.25 7.52 6.98
CA THR A 86 -9.00 8.49 7.79
C THR A 86 -9.27 9.82 7.07
N GLN A 87 -8.63 10.08 5.93
CA GLN A 87 -8.89 11.29 5.17
C GLN A 87 -10.29 11.26 4.57
N PRO A 88 -11.10 12.32 4.72
CA PRO A 88 -12.40 12.41 4.05
C PRO A 88 -12.16 12.29 2.55
N GLN A 89 -12.83 11.33 1.91
CA GLN A 89 -12.76 11.13 0.47
C GLN A 89 -13.35 12.36 -0.24
N GLN A 90 -12.52 13.37 -0.51
CA GLN A 90 -12.91 14.53 -1.32
C GLN A 90 -13.18 14.05 -2.74
N ASP A 91 -14.47 13.93 -3.05
CA ASP A 91 -15.13 13.92 -4.36
C ASP A 91 -14.31 13.44 -5.56
N ARG A 92 -14.43 12.14 -5.88
CA ARG A 92 -14.50 11.67 -7.27
C ARG A 92 -15.96 11.81 -7.77
N ARG A 93 -16.46 13.03 -7.87
CA ARG A 93 -17.70 13.38 -8.57
C ARG A 93 -17.50 14.63 -9.43
N SER A 94 -16.64 14.52 -10.43
CA SER A 94 -16.58 15.47 -11.54
C SER A 94 -16.06 14.76 -12.80
N ALA A 95 -16.96 14.09 -13.51
CA ALA A 95 -16.90 13.86 -14.97
C ALA A 95 -18.24 13.29 -15.44
#